data_AF-W2NIX8-F1
#
_entry.id   AF-W2NIX8-F1
#
_cell.length_a   1.000
_cell.length_b   1.000
_cell.length_c   1.000
_cell.angle_alpha   90.00
_cell.angle_beta   90.00
_cell.angle_gamma   90.00
#
_symmetry.space_group_name_H-M   'P 1'
#
loop_
_entity.id
_entity.type
_entity.pdbx_description
1 polymer ?
#
loop_
_entity_poly.entity_id
_entity_poly.type
_entity_poly.pdbx_seq_one_letter_code
_entity_poly.pdbx_strand_id
1 'polypeptide(L)'
;MGLLLERFIDWCYLQSTQATVFASTVAVDARLQRRARELEKKQLLTEVDSNRHSIAFLLGDTPANTTSPDVVYVRALPASRPYDENQRRKHEDLPASAQLGLHTARMETEGMPASGWRVN
;
A
#
# COMPACT_ATOMS: atom_id res chain seq x y z
N MET A 1 45.28 -2.98 -7.46
CA MET A 1 43.99 -2.36 -7.06
C MET A 1 42.84 -2.59 -8.06
N GLY A 2 43.09 -3.02 -9.32
CA GLY A 2 42.02 -3.22 -10.32
C GLY A 2 41.14 -4.47 -10.12
N LEU A 3 41.70 -5.59 -9.67
CA LEU A 3 40.97 -6.87 -9.54
C LEU A 3 39.80 -6.85 -8.54
N LEU A 4 39.88 -5.99 -7.51
CA LEU A 4 38.78 -5.83 -6.54
C LEU A 4 37.63 -5.00 -7.12
N LEU A 5 37.95 -4.02 -7.96
CA LEU A 5 36.96 -3.20 -8.66
C LEU A 5 36.24 -4.01 -9.74
N GLU A 6 36.96 -4.82 -10.51
CA GLU A 6 36.35 -5.73 -11.50
C GLU A 6 35.41 -6.73 -10.83
N ARG A 7 35.86 -7.38 -9.75
CA ARG A 7 35.04 -8.33 -9.01
C ARG A 7 33.83 -7.69 -8.33
N PHE A 8 33.95 -6.43 -7.91
CA PHE A 8 32.81 -5.67 -7.37
C PHE A 8 31.78 -5.35 -8.47
N ILE A 9 32.25 -4.94 -9.65
CA ILE A 9 31.38 -4.68 -10.80
C ILE A 9 30.64 -5.96 -11.23
N ASP A 10 31.34 -7.09 -11.30
CA ASP A 10 30.72 -8.39 -11.62
C ASP A 10 29.64 -8.78 -10.60
N TRP A 11 29.88 -8.52 -9.32
CA TRP A 11 28.88 -8.74 -8.27
C TRP A 11 27.67 -7.81 -8.40
N CYS A 12 27.89 -6.53 -8.69
CA CYS A 12 26.81 -5.59 -8.96
C CYS A 12 25.99 -6.01 -10.17
N TYR A 13 26.63 -6.46 -11.25
CA TYR A 13 25.93 -7.00 -12.42
C TYR A 13 25.12 -8.24 -12.07
N LEU A 14 25.72 -9.22 -11.39
CA LEU A 14 25.03 -10.44 -10.98
C LEU A 14 23.81 -10.13 -10.11
N GLN A 15 23.96 -9.21 -9.14
CA GLN A 15 22.88 -8.82 -8.25
C GLN A 15 21.80 -7.99 -8.95
N SER A 16 22.16 -7.17 -9.95
CA SER A 16 21.19 -6.48 -10.80
C SER A 16 20.39 -7.44 -11.68
N THR A 17 21.00 -8.53 -12.15
CA THR A 17 20.30 -9.57 -12.91
C THR A 17 19.44 -10.48 -12.02
N GLN A 18 19.73 -10.52 -10.71
CA GLN A 18 18.89 -11.14 -9.69
C GLN A 18 17.82 -10.19 -9.15
N ALA A 19 17.51 -9.08 -9.85
CA ALA A 19 16.43 -8.20 -9.47
C ALA A 19 15.15 -9.03 -9.24
N THR A 20 14.72 -9.10 -7.99
CA THR A 20 13.51 -9.81 -7.63
C THR A 20 12.36 -9.14 -8.35
N VAL A 21 11.65 -9.92 -9.16
CA VAL A 21 10.49 -9.44 -9.91
C VAL A 21 9.53 -8.80 -8.90
N PHE A 22 9.10 -7.58 -9.19
CA PHE A 22 8.07 -6.94 -8.38
C PHE A 22 6.84 -7.85 -8.38
N ALA A 23 6.39 -8.24 -7.19
CA ALA A 23 5.20 -9.07 -7.05
C ALA A 23 4.00 -8.26 -7.55
N SER A 24 3.49 -8.63 -8.73
CA SER A 24 2.30 -8.01 -9.32
C SER A 24 1.04 -8.38 -8.54
N THR A 25 1.04 -9.55 -7.91
CA THR A 25 0.02 -10.02 -6.98
C THR A 25 0.49 -9.79 -5.54
N VAL A 26 -0.35 -9.12 -4.75
CA VAL A 26 -0.10 -8.96 -3.32
C VAL A 26 -0.44 -10.28 -2.64
N ALA A 27 0.58 -11.07 -2.32
CA ALA A 27 0.41 -12.23 -1.46
C ALA A 27 0.24 -11.77 0.00
N VAL A 28 -0.79 -12.29 0.68
CA VAL A 28 -1.06 -11.93 2.08
C VAL A 28 0.04 -12.48 3.00
N ASP A 29 1.04 -11.65 3.28
CA ASP A 29 2.12 -11.96 4.23
C ASP A 29 1.68 -11.67 5.68
N ALA A 30 2.22 -12.41 6.65
CA ALA A 30 1.96 -12.22 8.07
C ALA A 30 2.30 -10.78 8.54
N ARG A 31 3.30 -10.15 7.92
CA ARG A 31 3.66 -8.74 8.17
C ARG A 31 2.57 -7.78 7.70
N LEU A 32 2.00 -8.02 6.53
CA LEU A 32 0.91 -7.23 5.98
C LEU A 32 -0.36 -7.37 6.84
N GLN A 33 -0.69 -8.60 7.26
CA GLN A 33 -1.80 -8.85 8.19
C GLN A 33 -1.60 -8.12 9.52
N ARG A 34 -0.40 -8.19 10.10
CA ARG A 34 -0.10 -7.48 11.36
C ARG A 34 -0.27 -5.97 11.21
N ARG A 35 0.21 -5.41 10.10
CA ARG A 35 0.03 -3.98 9.79
C ARG A 35 -1.44 -3.62 9.63
N ALA A 36 -2.22 -4.40 8.90
CA ALA A 36 -3.66 -4.17 8.70
C ALA A 36 -4.40 -4.16 10.04
N ARG A 37 -4.12 -5.10 10.94
CA ARG A 37 -4.70 -5.13 12.29
C ARG A 37 -4.34 -3.92 13.13
N GLU A 38 -3.09 -3.43 13.06
CA GLU A 38 -2.70 -2.21 13.78
C GLU A 38 -3.36 -0.96 13.21
N LEU A 39 -3.55 -0.89 11.89
CA LEU A 39 -4.29 0.19 11.25
C LEU A 39 -5.76 0.18 11.66
N GLU A 40 -6.39 -0.99 11.70
CA GLU A 40 -7.76 -1.17 12.18
C GLU A 40 -7.90 -0.76 13.65
N LYS A 41 -6.98 -1.21 14.51
CA LYS A 41 -6.93 -0.84 15.93
C LYS A 41 -6.78 0.67 16.14
N LYS A 42 -6.00 1.35 15.28
CA LYS A 42 -5.84 2.81 15.30
C LYS A 42 -6.97 3.56 14.56
N GLN A 43 -8.00 2.85 14.09
CA GLN A 43 -9.12 3.40 13.30
C GLN A 43 -8.66 4.15 12.04
N LEU A 44 -7.51 3.75 11.49
CA LEU A 44 -6.95 4.29 10.25
C LEU A 44 -7.40 3.48 9.03
N LEU A 45 -8.09 2.36 9.22
CA LEU A 45 -8.81 1.65 8.18
C LEU A 45 -10.31 1.78 8.46
N THR A 46 -11.04 2.22 7.45
CA THR A 46 -12.49 2.39 7.51
C THR A 46 -13.12 1.75 6.29
N GLU A 47 -14.14 0.94 6.52
CA GLU A 47 -15.03 0.49 5.46
C GLU A 47 -15.91 1.67 5.04
N VAL A 48 -15.95 1.93 3.73
CA VAL A 48 -16.80 2.97 3.15
C VAL A 48 -18.01 2.26 2.58
N ASP A 49 -19.09 2.23 3.35
CA ASP A 49 -20.39 1.86 2.82
C ASP A 49 -20.81 2.91 1.80
N SER A 50 -20.73 2.57 0.51
CA SER A 50 -21.41 3.34 -0.53
C SER A 50 -22.92 3.10 -0.39
N ASN A 51 -23.53 3.71 0.62
CA ASN A 51 -24.96 3.66 0.82
C ASN A 51 -25.64 4.25 -0.44
N ARG A 52 -26.70 3.59 -0.91
CA ARG A 52 -27.49 3.99 -2.10
C ARG A 52 -28.10 5.39 -2.01
N HIS A 53 -28.06 6.00 -0.84
CA HIS A 53 -28.59 7.34 -0.56
C HIS A 53 -27.48 8.42 -0.50
N SER A 54 -26.21 8.04 -0.71
CA SER A 54 -25.12 9.00 -0.72
C SER A 54 -25.16 9.86 -1.99
N ILE A 55 -24.81 11.13 -1.84
CA ILE A 55 -24.77 12.10 -2.96
C ILE A 55 -23.82 11.61 -4.07
N ALA A 56 -22.73 10.92 -3.73
CA ALA A 56 -21.80 10.32 -4.69
C ALA A 56 -22.44 9.20 -5.53
N PHE A 57 -23.33 8.38 -4.95
CA PHE A 57 -24.12 7.39 -5.67
C PHE A 57 -25.15 8.06 -6.60
N LEU A 58 -25.81 9.13 -6.13
CA LEU A 58 -26.80 9.87 -6.91
C LEU A 58 -26.18 10.67 -8.06
N LEU A 59 -24.95 11.16 -7.90
CA LEU A 59 -24.20 11.88 -8.93
C LEU A 59 -23.64 10.97 -10.03
N GLY A 60 -23.82 9.65 -9.93
CA GLY A 60 -23.38 8.71 -10.97
C GLY A 60 -21.85 8.51 -11.05
N ASP A 61 -21.09 9.08 -10.11
CA ASP A 61 -19.65 8.85 -9.98
C ASP A 61 -19.34 7.44 -9.46
N THR A 62 -20.34 6.70 -9.00
CA THR A 62 -20.22 5.26 -8.78
C THR A 62 -20.36 4.54 -10.12
N PRO A 63 -19.34 3.80 -10.59
CA PRO A 63 -19.45 3.06 -11.85
C PRO A 63 -20.64 2.10 -11.74
N ALA A 64 -21.57 2.23 -12.70
CA ALA A 64 -22.88 1.59 -12.80
C ALA A 64 -22.89 0.04 -12.80
N ASN A 65 -21.75 -0.61 -12.50
CA ASN A 65 -21.58 -2.06 -12.48
C ASN A 65 -21.30 -2.63 -11.07
N THR A 66 -21.46 -1.84 -10.00
CA THR A 66 -20.99 -2.21 -8.66
C THR A 66 -22.10 -2.42 -7.65
N THR A 67 -22.97 -3.38 -7.93
CA THR A 67 -23.76 -4.06 -6.89
C THR A 67 -23.55 -5.55 -7.03
N SER A 68 -22.29 -5.97 -7.02
CA SER A 68 -21.94 -7.33 -6.58
C SER A 68 -21.88 -7.29 -5.05
N PRO A 69 -22.59 -8.16 -4.31
CA PRO A 69 -22.60 -8.18 -2.84
C PRO A 69 -21.23 -8.52 -2.21
N ASP A 70 -20.26 -8.85 -3.04
CA ASP A 70 -18.95 -9.40 -2.69
C ASP A 70 -17.81 -8.37 -2.75
N VAL A 71 -18.15 -7.07 -2.83
CA VAL A 71 -17.17 -6.01 -3.02
C VAL A 71 -17.29 -4.99 -1.91
N VAL A 72 -16.22 -4.85 -1.14
CA VAL A 72 -16.10 -3.90 -0.03
C VAL A 72 -15.22 -2.73 -0.47
N TYR A 73 -15.62 -1.51 -0.12
CA TYR A 73 -14.78 -0.33 -0.33
C TYR A 73 -14.04 0.01 0.96
N VAL A 74 -12.71 0.11 0.89
CA VAL A 74 -11.86 0.34 2.06
C VAL A 74 -11.06 1.62 1.89
N ARG A 75 -11.14 2.50 2.87
CA ARG A 75 -10.34 3.71 2.97
C ARG A 75 -9.31 3.57 4.10
N ALA A 76 -8.05 3.60 3.71
CA ALA A 76 -6.88 3.76 4.57
C ALA A 76 -6.49 5.25 4.73
N LEU A 77 -6.35 5.70 5.96
CA LEU A 77 -5.77 6.99 6.30
C LEU A 77 -4.26 6.85 6.52
N PRO A 78 -3.47 7.87 6.15
CA PRO A 78 -2.04 7.86 6.41
C PRO A 78 -1.79 7.83 7.92
N ALA A 79 -0.95 6.92 8.38
CA ALA A 79 -0.57 6.88 9.78
C ALA A 79 0.40 8.00 10.14
N SER A 80 0.41 8.36 11.43
CA SER A 80 1.29 9.39 11.96
C SER A 80 2.76 9.03 11.74
N ARG A 81 3.54 10.03 11.32
CA ARG A 81 4.99 9.95 11.08
C ARG A 81 5.72 10.94 11.98
N PRO A 82 5.81 10.69 13.30
CA PRO A 82 6.57 11.54 14.19
C PRO A 82 8.05 11.60 13.75
N TYR A 83 8.68 12.73 14.03
CA TYR A 83 10.11 12.89 13.80
C TYR A 83 10.88 12.20 14.94
N ASP A 84 11.74 11.25 14.58
CA ASP A 84 12.66 10.63 15.53
C ASP A 84 13.99 11.40 15.49
N GLU A 85 14.32 12.07 16.59
CA GLU A 85 15.56 12.83 16.73
C GLU A 85 16.79 11.94 16.68
N ASN A 86 16.71 10.72 17.22
CA ASN A 86 17.83 9.78 17.27
C ASN A 86 18.21 9.30 15.87
N GLN A 87 17.20 9.08 15.02
CA GLN A 87 17.39 8.66 13.63
C GLN A 87 17.43 9.83 12.63
N ARG A 88 17.20 11.06 13.12
CA ARG A 88 17.08 12.30 12.33
C ARG A 88 16.16 12.16 11.13
N ARG A 89 15.06 11.40 11.27
CA ARG A 89 14.11 11.12 10.19
C ARG A 89 12.71 10.91 10.74
N LYS A 90 11.70 11.17 9.91
CA LYS A 90 10.32 10.81 10.22
C LYS A 90 10.12 9.33 9.97
N HIS A 91 9.61 8.60 10.96
CA HIS A 91 9.28 7.19 10.83
C HIS A 91 7.80 6.98 11.15
N GLU A 92 7.16 6.05 10.45
CA GLU A 92 5.78 5.69 10.70
C GLU A 92 5.67 4.87 11.99
N ASP A 93 4.72 5.18 12.87
CA ASP A 93 4.49 4.41 14.10
C ASP A 93 3.66 3.14 13.83
N LEU A 94 4.00 2.42 12.77
CA LEU A 94 3.38 1.17 12.36
C LEU A 94 4.43 0.17 11.91
N PRO A 95 4.13 -1.14 11.98
CA PRO A 95 5.01 -2.16 11.42
C PRO A 95 5.30 -1.86 9.94
N ALA A 96 6.58 -1.76 9.60
CA ALA A 96 7.01 -1.59 8.21
C ALA A 96 6.71 -2.89 7.43
N SER A 97 5.90 -2.79 6.38
CA SER A 97 5.71 -3.87 5.41
C SER A 97 6.57 -3.59 4.18
N ALA A 98 7.43 -4.54 3.81
CA ALA A 98 8.29 -4.42 2.63
C ALA A 98 7.54 -4.64 1.31
N GLN A 99 6.28 -5.07 1.36
CA GLN A 99 5.46 -5.27 0.18
C GLN A 99 4.86 -3.93 -0.27
N LEU A 100 5.62 -3.21 -1.11
CA LEU A 100 5.08 -2.18 -2.00
C LEU A 100 4.26 -2.91 -3.08
N GLY A 101 2.99 -3.17 -2.78
CA GLY A 101 2.07 -3.78 -3.72
C GLY A 101 1.56 -2.79 -4.76
N LEU A 102 0.91 -3.32 -5.80
CA LEU A 102 0.15 -2.56 -6.80
C LEU A 102 -0.74 -1.47 -6.15
N HIS A 103 -1.38 -1.78 -5.02
CA HIS A 103 -2.27 -0.84 -4.33
C HIS A 103 -1.53 0.34 -3.69
N THR A 104 -0.30 0.14 -3.21
CA THR A 104 0.52 1.25 -2.69
C THR A 104 1.02 2.13 -3.82
N ALA A 105 1.47 1.53 -4.93
CA ALA A 105 1.86 2.26 -6.13
C ALA A 105 0.67 3.05 -6.74
N ARG A 106 -0.52 2.45 -6.74
CA ARG A 106 -1.78 3.13 -7.11
C ARG A 106 -2.13 4.25 -6.14
N MET A 107 -1.96 4.05 -4.83
CA MET A 107 -2.17 5.12 -3.84
C MET A 107 -1.19 6.29 -4.04
N GLU A 108 0.05 6.04 -4.44
CA GLU A 108 1.03 7.10 -4.71
C GLU A 108 0.75 7.87 -6.01
N THR A 109 0.25 7.18 -7.04
CA THR A 109 0.00 7.75 -8.36
C THR A 109 -1.38 8.40 -8.50
N GLU A 110 -2.42 7.73 -7.99
CA GLU A 110 -3.82 8.15 -8.09
C GLU A 110 -4.35 8.77 -6.78
N GLY A 111 -3.61 8.64 -5.67
CA GLY A 111 -4.06 9.09 -4.36
C GLY A 111 -5.04 8.11 -3.70
N MET A 112 -5.65 8.54 -2.60
CA MET A 112 -6.77 7.82 -1.98
C MET A 112 -8.09 8.38 -2.51
N PRO A 113 -8.91 7.60 -3.25
CA PRO A 113 -10.24 8.05 -3.67
C PRO A 113 -11.16 8.29 -2.47
N ALA A 114 -12.06 9.28 -2.59
CA ALA A 114 -13.02 9.61 -1.54
C ALA A 114 -13.97 8.45 -1.21
N SER A 115 -14.28 7.62 -2.21
CA SER A 115 -15.07 6.39 -2.08
C SER A 115 -14.30 5.21 -1.49
N GLY A 116 -13.00 5.32 -1.23
CA GLY A 116 -12.15 4.19 -0.86
C GLY A 116 -11.79 3.28 -2.03
N TRP A 117 -10.84 2.37 -1.80
CA TRP A 117 -10.40 1.37 -2.76
C TRP A 117 -11.34 0.18 -2.77
N ARG A 118 -11.65 -0.31 -3.97
CA ARG A 118 -12.41 -1.55 -4.15
C ARG A 118 -11.56 -2.77 -3.77
N VAL A 119 -12.04 -3.57 -2.83
CA VAL A 119 -11.43 -4.83 -2.39
C VAL A 119 -12.48 -5.95 -2.50
N ASN A 120 -12.06 -7.13 -2.96
CA ASN A 120 -12.80 -8.39 -2.90
C ASN A 120 -11.85 -9.40 -2.24
#